data_AF-A0A6G6GJF2-F1
#
_entry.id   AF-A0A6G6GJF2-F1
#
_cell.length_a   1.000
_cell.length_b   1.000
_cell.length_c   1.000
_cell.angle_alpha   90.00
_cell.angle_beta   90.00
_cell.angle_gamma   90.00
#
_symmetry.space_group_name_H-M   'P 1'
#
loop_
_entity.id
_entity.type
_entity.pdbx_description
1 polymer ?
#
loop_
_entity_poly.entity_id
_entity_poly.type
_entity_poly.pdbx_seq_one_letter_code
_entity_poly.pdbx_strand_id
1 'polypeptide(L)'
;MQKVEKFSPEINKVYFIESHTLIHILSGKGSIQVDFKNYFDWQEKAIFLEKGQYIKFLSDDFTVRRIEFSNESKFYDNDVRVLFKHLISLGYIDLLECEECKSFLSETALTNNSADIIDVSSKQWFWQNPFKASKEEYQVIFDAKDIIDKEYSNKLTSIDLVNLINDRGYNAQALIKNKIGLSVKNLMTSKRLQESLKEVAFTNKNIQEISYDLGYKDDAYFNRVFKKSIGQTPKQFRQNFDFENRDLFSQDILELLKKYHTQERSLEFYANEMNLSIKALSNKVRAKMNTSLGQLIRLELINSAKLMILEGQSVVSISRQLGFEEPNHFSRFFKHYSKVTPSEFKLKKYNS
;
A
#
# COMPACT_ATOMS: atom_id res chain seq x y z
N MET A 1 -25.36 9.19 1.00
CA MET A 1 -25.39 8.68 2.38
C MET A 1 -24.09 7.95 2.62
N GLN A 2 -23.45 8.09 3.78
CA GLN A 2 -22.16 7.42 4.07
C GLN A 2 -22.45 6.09 4.76
N LYS A 3 -21.73 5.03 4.40
CA LYS A 3 -21.84 3.73 5.10
C LYS A 3 -20.61 3.52 5.95
N VAL A 4 -20.82 3.40 7.26
CA VAL A 4 -19.75 3.14 8.24
C VAL A 4 -19.94 1.73 8.78
N GLU A 5 -18.88 0.94 8.75
CA GLU A 5 -18.90 -0.45 9.21
C GLU A 5 -17.64 -0.76 10.01
N LYS A 6 -17.82 -1.51 11.11
CA LYS A 6 -16.71 -2.06 11.90
C LYS A 6 -16.66 -3.56 11.67
N PHE A 7 -15.49 -4.11 11.35
CA PHE A 7 -15.32 -5.54 11.11
C PHE A 7 -13.90 -6.01 11.46
N SER A 8 -13.77 -7.32 11.68
CA SER A 8 -12.48 -8.00 11.80
C SER A 8 -12.19 -8.69 10.46
N PRO A 9 -11.12 -8.29 9.74
CA PRO A 9 -10.84 -8.86 8.44
C PRO A 9 -10.34 -10.29 8.56
N GLU A 10 -10.76 -11.13 7.63
CA GLU A 10 -10.21 -12.46 7.44
C GLU A 10 -8.82 -12.35 6.81
N ILE A 11 -7.86 -13.07 7.37
CA ILE A 11 -6.50 -13.10 6.86
C ILE A 11 -6.46 -13.59 5.41
N ASN A 12 -5.72 -12.88 4.55
CA ASN A 12 -5.56 -13.10 3.11
C ASN A 12 -6.84 -12.98 2.25
N LYS A 13 -7.99 -12.64 2.83
CA LYS A 13 -9.19 -12.35 2.05
C LYS A 13 -9.02 -11.06 1.26
N VAL A 14 -9.47 -11.08 0.00
CA VAL A 14 -9.50 -9.90 -0.88
C VAL A 14 -10.76 -9.10 -0.59
N TYR A 15 -10.59 -7.83 -0.26
CA TYR A 15 -11.67 -6.86 -0.10
C TYR A 15 -11.60 -5.86 -1.26
N PHE A 16 -12.49 -6.01 -2.24
CA PHE A 16 -12.62 -5.05 -3.34
C PHE A 16 -13.28 -3.76 -2.89
N ILE A 17 -12.81 -2.66 -3.45
CA ILE A 17 -13.27 -1.31 -3.14
C ILE A 17 -14.20 -0.85 -4.27
N GLU A 18 -15.50 -0.86 -3.99
CA GLU A 18 -16.56 -0.53 -4.97
C GLU A 18 -16.84 0.98 -5.08
N SER A 19 -16.43 1.73 -4.07
CA SER A 19 -16.53 3.19 -3.99
C SER A 19 -15.33 3.74 -3.23
N HIS A 20 -15.05 5.03 -3.37
CA HIS A 20 -14.09 5.73 -2.51
C HIS A 20 -14.28 5.35 -1.04
N THR A 21 -13.22 4.86 -0.39
CA THR A 21 -13.31 4.21 0.92
C THR A 21 -12.12 4.60 1.80
N LEU A 22 -12.40 4.99 3.05
CA LEU A 22 -11.39 5.12 4.10
C LEU A 22 -11.40 3.86 4.98
N ILE A 23 -10.25 3.21 5.10
CA ILE A 23 -10.00 2.07 5.97
C ILE A 23 -9.14 2.56 7.14
N HIS A 24 -9.68 2.46 8.35
CA HIS A 24 -9.01 2.89 9.59
C HIS A 24 -8.79 1.70 10.52
N ILE A 25 -7.54 1.46 10.91
CA ILE A 25 -7.16 0.43 11.87
C ILE A 25 -7.45 0.93 13.29
N LEU A 26 -8.49 0.40 13.92
CA LEU A 26 -8.90 0.76 15.29
C LEU A 26 -8.04 0.07 16.35
N SER A 27 -7.65 -1.17 16.09
CA SER A 27 -6.74 -1.95 16.94
C SER A 27 -6.09 -3.06 16.11
N GLY A 28 -5.05 -3.66 16.69
CA GLY A 28 -4.25 -4.66 16.01
C GLY A 28 -3.04 -4.07 15.30
N LYS A 29 -2.12 -4.97 14.95
CA LYS A 29 -0.91 -4.65 14.21
C LYS A 29 -0.64 -5.74 13.20
N GLY A 30 -0.07 -5.38 12.07
CA GLY A 30 0.38 -6.36 11.11
C GLY A 30 0.81 -5.79 9.79
N SER A 31 0.58 -6.57 8.74
CA SER A 31 0.85 -6.17 7.36
C SER A 31 -0.44 -6.15 6.57
N ILE A 32 -0.54 -5.21 5.63
CA ILE A 32 -1.62 -5.18 4.65
C ILE A 32 -1.03 -5.26 3.25
N GLN A 33 -1.85 -5.67 2.30
CA GLN A 33 -1.56 -5.58 0.88
C GLN A 33 -2.62 -4.69 0.25
N VAL A 34 -2.22 -3.67 -0.50
CA VAL A 34 -3.13 -2.83 -1.27
C VAL A 34 -2.73 -2.97 -2.72
N ASP A 35 -3.68 -3.40 -3.55
CA ASP A 35 -3.37 -3.99 -4.84
C ASP A 35 -2.20 -4.99 -4.70
N PHE A 36 -1.16 -4.89 -5.51
CA PHE A 36 -0.04 -5.83 -5.50
C PHE A 36 1.15 -5.35 -4.65
N LYS A 37 0.92 -4.36 -3.76
CA LYS A 37 1.96 -3.76 -2.94
C LYS A 37 1.74 -4.10 -1.47
N ASN A 38 2.78 -4.64 -0.84
CA ASN A 38 2.78 -4.97 0.57
C ASN A 38 3.25 -3.77 1.39
N TYR A 39 2.52 -3.54 2.47
CA TYR A 39 2.80 -2.53 3.46
C TYR A 39 2.94 -3.22 4.81
N PHE A 40 4.05 -2.95 5.48
CA PHE A 40 4.42 -3.58 6.73
C PHE A 40 4.28 -2.58 7.89
N ASP A 41 4.17 -3.08 9.12
CA ASP A 41 4.06 -2.26 10.33
C ASP A 41 2.82 -1.33 10.29
N TRP A 42 1.68 -1.91 9.94
CA TRP A 42 0.39 -1.26 9.98
C TRP A 42 -0.23 -1.39 11.36
N GLN A 43 -0.35 -0.27 12.07
CA GLN A 43 -1.00 -0.12 13.37
C GLN A 43 -1.43 1.34 13.49
N GLU A 44 -2.63 1.60 14.01
CA GLU A 44 -3.11 2.98 14.28
C GLU A 44 -2.97 3.92 13.05
N LYS A 45 -3.20 3.36 11.87
CA LYS A 45 -3.11 4.04 10.57
C LYS A 45 -4.46 4.03 9.88
N ALA A 46 -4.69 5.02 9.04
CA ALA A 46 -5.81 5.02 8.10
C ALA A 46 -5.28 5.05 6.66
N ILE A 47 -5.98 4.44 5.73
CA ILE A 47 -5.66 4.46 4.31
C ILE A 47 -6.91 4.74 3.49
N PHE A 48 -6.78 5.62 2.51
CA PHE A 48 -7.84 5.89 1.57
C PHE A 48 -7.63 5.11 0.27
N LEU A 49 -8.69 4.49 -0.23
CA LEU A 49 -8.70 3.62 -1.40
C LEU A 49 -9.72 4.11 -2.44
N GLU A 50 -9.31 4.10 -3.71
CA GLU A 50 -10.17 4.40 -4.86
C GLU A 50 -11.00 3.18 -5.27
N LYS A 51 -12.10 3.46 -5.97
CA LYS A 51 -12.87 2.44 -6.68
C LYS A 51 -11.97 1.61 -7.58
N GLY A 52 -12.13 0.29 -7.53
CA GLY A 52 -11.35 -0.68 -8.32
C GLY A 52 -9.99 -1.05 -7.72
N GLN A 53 -9.64 -0.54 -6.54
CA GLN A 53 -8.53 -1.08 -5.75
C GLN A 53 -9.00 -2.28 -4.91
N TYR A 54 -8.07 -3.06 -4.39
CA TYR A 54 -8.35 -4.04 -3.35
C TYR A 54 -7.41 -3.91 -2.16
N ILE A 55 -7.85 -4.39 -1.00
CA ILE A 55 -7.02 -4.56 0.19
C ILE A 55 -7.09 -6.00 0.71
N LYS A 56 -5.95 -6.55 1.15
CA LYS A 56 -5.87 -7.79 1.95
C LYS A 56 -5.21 -7.48 3.29
N PHE A 57 -5.64 -8.17 4.32
CA PHE A 57 -5.00 -8.14 5.63
C PHE A 57 -4.16 -9.41 5.77
N LEU A 58 -2.86 -9.24 6.00
CA LEU A 58 -1.89 -10.34 6.03
C LEU A 58 -1.55 -10.78 7.45
N SER A 59 -2.30 -10.31 8.45
CA SER A 59 -2.07 -10.60 9.87
C SER A 59 -3.40 -10.72 10.60
N ASP A 60 -3.36 -11.45 11.70
CA ASP A 60 -4.51 -12.00 12.43
C ASP A 60 -4.76 -11.26 13.75
N ASP A 61 -5.05 -9.96 13.72
CA ASP A 61 -5.62 -9.25 14.89
C ASP A 61 -6.20 -7.86 14.56
N PHE A 62 -6.58 -7.61 13.31
CA PHE A 62 -7.08 -6.28 12.97
C PHE A 62 -8.53 -6.09 13.41
N THR A 63 -8.81 -4.94 14.01
CA THR A 63 -10.17 -4.39 14.06
C THR A 63 -10.21 -3.15 13.20
N VAL A 64 -11.07 -3.15 12.20
CA VAL A 64 -11.06 -2.15 11.13
C VAL A 64 -12.39 -1.42 11.09
N ARG A 65 -12.31 -0.09 10.90
CA ARG A 65 -13.45 0.74 10.50
C ARG A 65 -13.34 1.01 9.01
N ARG A 66 -14.37 0.66 8.26
CA ARG A 66 -14.57 1.00 6.86
C ARG A 66 -15.58 2.14 6.76
N ILE A 67 -15.24 3.14 5.96
CA ILE A 67 -16.07 4.30 5.69
C ILE A 67 -16.20 4.45 4.17
N GLU A 68 -17.37 4.12 3.64
CA GLU A 68 -17.67 4.21 2.20
C GLU A 68 -18.35 5.53 1.87
N PHE A 69 -17.84 6.21 0.85
CA PHE A 69 -18.36 7.50 0.41
C PHE A 69 -19.20 7.32 -0.86
N SER A 70 -20.52 7.24 -0.69
CA SER A 70 -21.45 6.88 -1.78
C SER A 70 -21.84 8.04 -2.71
N ASN A 71 -21.41 9.28 -2.45
CA ASN A 71 -21.76 10.43 -3.28
C ASN A 71 -20.55 10.92 -4.09
N GLU A 72 -20.34 10.34 -5.27
CA GLU A 72 -19.23 10.67 -6.17
C GLU A 72 -19.22 12.16 -6.59
N SER A 73 -20.38 12.83 -6.65
CA SER A 73 -20.49 14.24 -7.10
C SER A 73 -19.62 15.22 -6.29
N LYS A 74 -19.51 15.01 -4.97
CA LYS A 74 -18.67 15.84 -4.10
C LYS A 74 -17.16 15.62 -4.35
N PHE A 75 -16.77 14.49 -4.92
CA PHE A 75 -15.38 14.17 -5.28
C PHE A 75 -14.94 14.81 -6.59
N TYR A 76 -15.87 15.39 -7.35
CA TYR A 76 -15.59 16.14 -8.58
C TYR A 76 -15.54 17.65 -8.36
N ASP A 77 -15.86 18.14 -7.16
CA ASP A 77 -15.56 19.51 -6.77
C ASP A 77 -14.04 19.72 -6.76
N ASN A 78 -13.56 20.79 -7.39
CA ASN A 78 -12.12 21.00 -7.60
C ASN A 78 -11.34 21.06 -6.28
N ASP A 79 -11.93 21.61 -5.22
CA ASP A 79 -11.26 21.73 -3.94
C ASP A 79 -11.22 20.37 -3.22
N VAL A 80 -12.29 19.58 -3.33
CA VAL A 80 -12.41 18.27 -2.70
C VAL A 80 -11.62 17.17 -3.45
N ARG A 81 -11.58 17.23 -4.78
CA ARG A 81 -10.92 16.29 -5.68
C ARG A 81 -9.40 16.22 -5.47
N VAL A 82 -8.79 17.38 -5.30
CA VAL A 82 -7.35 17.55 -5.03
C VAL A 82 -6.94 16.79 -3.77
N LEU A 83 -7.83 16.72 -2.78
CA LEU A 83 -7.54 16.23 -1.45
C LEU A 83 -7.69 14.73 -1.33
N PHE A 84 -8.74 14.18 -1.91
CA PHE A 84 -8.95 12.74 -1.91
C PHE A 84 -7.81 12.03 -2.63
N LYS A 85 -7.43 12.53 -3.80
CA LYS A 85 -6.30 12.00 -4.57
C LYS A 85 -4.96 12.17 -3.87
N HIS A 86 -4.87 13.14 -2.97
CA HIS A 86 -3.70 13.30 -2.13
C HIS A 86 -3.59 12.24 -1.04
N LEU A 87 -4.69 11.93 -0.33
CA LEU A 87 -4.71 10.85 0.67
C LEU A 87 -4.30 9.50 0.06
N ILE A 88 -4.67 9.28 -1.20
CA ILE A 88 -4.28 8.09 -1.99
C ILE A 88 -2.78 8.11 -2.30
N SER A 89 -2.24 9.28 -2.63
CA SER A 89 -0.82 9.49 -2.94
C SER A 89 0.10 9.28 -1.73
N LEU A 90 -0.32 9.66 -0.52
CA LEU A 90 0.46 9.44 0.71
C LEU A 90 0.51 7.96 1.08
N GLY A 91 -0.47 7.17 0.64
CA GLY A 91 -0.56 5.74 0.88
C GLY A 91 -0.99 5.35 2.29
N TYR A 92 -1.00 6.29 3.26
CA TYR A 92 -1.64 6.19 4.58
C TYR A 92 -1.55 7.51 5.35
N ILE A 93 -2.41 7.66 6.36
CA ILE A 93 -2.34 8.65 7.42
C ILE A 93 -1.80 7.94 8.67
N ASP A 94 -0.69 8.44 9.21
CA ASP A 94 -0.17 8.02 10.52
C ASP A 94 -0.81 8.86 11.63
N LEU A 95 -1.63 8.24 12.47
CA LEU A 95 -2.38 8.95 13.51
C LEU A 95 -1.55 9.21 14.77
N LEU A 96 -0.40 8.56 14.91
CA LEU A 96 0.54 8.84 15.99
C LEU A 96 1.28 10.16 15.77
N GLU A 97 1.49 10.56 14.51
CA GLU A 97 2.19 11.80 14.18
C GLU A 97 1.24 13.00 14.01
N CYS A 98 -0.05 12.83 14.34
CA CYS A 98 -1.08 13.86 14.18
C CYS A 98 -2.10 13.83 15.33
N GLU A 99 -1.85 14.59 16.41
CA GLU A 99 -2.79 14.71 17.54
C GLU A 99 -4.15 15.28 17.11
N GLU A 100 -4.16 16.25 16.19
CA GLU A 100 -5.39 16.79 15.61
C GLU A 100 -6.19 15.70 14.86
N CYS A 101 -5.53 14.72 14.24
CA CYS A 101 -6.17 13.60 13.55
C CYS A 101 -6.79 12.59 14.51
N LYS A 102 -6.19 12.39 15.71
CA LYS A 102 -6.78 11.54 16.76
C LYS A 102 -8.08 12.16 17.29
N SER A 103 -8.07 13.46 17.61
CA SER A 103 -9.27 14.21 18.03
C SER A 103 -10.33 14.19 16.94
N PHE A 104 -9.90 14.33 15.69
CA PHE A 104 -10.79 14.29 14.54
C PHE A 104 -11.42 12.91 14.32
N LEU A 105 -10.65 11.82 14.29
CA LEU A 105 -11.22 10.48 14.08
C LEU A 105 -12.05 9.97 15.26
N SER A 106 -11.88 10.56 16.46
CA SER A 106 -12.71 10.29 17.63
C SER A 106 -13.99 11.12 17.64
N GLU A 107 -13.96 12.41 17.26
CA GLU A 107 -15.13 13.29 17.18
C GLU A 107 -16.00 13.00 15.96
N THR A 108 -15.39 12.83 14.78
CA THR A 108 -16.09 12.53 13.52
C THR A 108 -16.57 11.08 13.46
N ALA A 109 -16.18 10.23 14.42
CA ALA A 109 -16.81 8.93 14.62
C ALA A 109 -18.30 9.04 15.02
N LEU A 110 -18.75 10.24 15.43
CA LEU A 110 -20.12 10.51 15.87
C LEU A 110 -20.90 11.42 14.91
N THR A 111 -20.29 12.00 13.88
CA THR A 111 -20.98 12.89 12.94
C THR A 111 -21.19 12.24 11.57
N ASN A 112 -22.45 12.21 11.12
CA ASN A 112 -22.88 11.65 9.83
C ASN A 112 -22.45 12.49 8.61
N ASN A 113 -21.51 13.44 8.76
CA ASN A 113 -21.16 14.40 7.71
C ASN A 113 -19.76 14.16 7.13
N SER A 114 -19.73 13.53 5.96
CA SER A 114 -18.50 13.31 5.19
C SER A 114 -17.75 14.61 4.82
N ALA A 115 -18.40 15.77 4.89
CA ALA A 115 -17.79 17.07 4.58
C ALA A 115 -16.68 17.46 5.57
N ASP A 116 -16.80 17.09 6.84
CA ASP A 116 -15.82 17.46 7.86
C ASP A 116 -14.52 16.64 7.69
N ILE A 117 -14.62 15.39 7.22
CA ILE A 117 -13.47 14.51 6.87
C ILE A 117 -12.68 15.10 5.71
N ILE A 118 -13.39 15.70 4.76
CA ILE A 118 -12.81 16.37 3.61
C ILE A 118 -12.09 17.64 4.04
N ASP A 119 -12.76 18.51 4.81
CA ASP A 119 -12.22 19.81 5.25
C ASP A 119 -10.93 19.66 6.09
N VAL A 120 -10.88 18.69 7.00
CA VAL A 120 -9.69 18.45 7.83
C VAL A 120 -8.53 17.82 7.03
N SER A 121 -8.84 16.88 6.14
CA SER A 121 -7.85 16.36 5.19
C SER A 121 -7.30 17.46 4.27
N SER A 122 -8.13 18.47 3.95
CA SER A 122 -7.74 19.67 3.22
C SER A 122 -6.66 20.46 3.94
N LYS A 123 -6.93 20.75 5.22
CA LYS A 123 -6.05 21.56 6.06
C LYS A 123 -4.71 20.87 6.22
N GLN A 124 -4.70 19.59 6.61
CA GLN A 124 -3.47 18.83 6.81
C GLN A 124 -2.60 18.72 5.55
N TRP A 125 -3.23 18.60 4.38
CA TRP A 125 -2.51 18.52 3.12
C TRP A 125 -1.73 19.80 2.79
N PHE A 126 -2.34 20.96 2.99
CA PHE A 126 -1.67 22.25 2.79
C PHE A 126 -0.39 22.33 3.62
N TRP A 127 -0.40 21.75 4.82
CA TRP A 127 0.75 21.68 5.72
C TRP A 127 1.85 20.70 5.25
N GLN A 128 1.50 19.54 4.68
CA GLN A 128 2.49 18.54 4.26
C GLN A 128 3.13 18.82 2.89
N ASN A 129 2.37 19.39 1.94
CA ASN A 129 2.76 19.71 0.57
C ASN A 129 3.96 18.88 0.01
N PRO A 130 3.84 17.54 -0.09
CA PRO A 130 5.00 16.68 -0.32
C PRO A 130 5.60 16.84 -1.72
N PHE A 131 4.81 17.33 -2.68
CA PHE A 131 5.28 17.65 -4.03
C PHE A 131 5.74 19.11 -4.18
N LYS A 132 5.65 19.91 -3.12
CA LYS A 132 5.95 21.35 -3.13
C LYS A 132 5.26 22.06 -4.30
N ALA A 133 3.97 21.79 -4.50
CA ALA A 133 3.16 22.33 -5.58
C ALA A 133 2.15 23.38 -5.07
N SER A 134 1.73 24.31 -5.93
CA SER A 134 0.62 25.23 -5.69
C SER A 134 -0.73 24.55 -5.96
N LYS A 135 -1.83 25.17 -5.50
CA LYS A 135 -3.20 24.67 -5.73
C LYS A 135 -3.48 24.43 -7.22
N GLU A 136 -3.05 25.36 -8.07
CA GLU A 136 -3.21 25.30 -9.53
C GLU A 136 -2.36 24.17 -10.13
N GLU A 137 -1.12 24.01 -9.67
CA GLU A 137 -0.24 22.92 -10.11
C GLU A 137 -0.83 21.55 -9.78
N TYR A 138 -1.49 21.43 -8.62
CA TYR A 138 -2.17 20.21 -8.24
C TYR A 138 -3.38 19.89 -9.10
N GLN A 139 -4.17 20.90 -9.48
CA GLN A 139 -5.28 20.70 -10.40
C GLN A 139 -4.79 20.03 -11.69
N VAL A 140 -3.67 20.50 -12.24
CA VAL A 140 -3.06 19.93 -13.46
C VAL A 140 -2.58 18.49 -13.23
N ILE A 141 -1.91 18.21 -12.11
CA ILE A 141 -1.45 16.86 -11.76
C ILE A 141 -2.63 15.88 -11.65
N PHE A 142 -3.73 16.29 -11.02
CA PHE A 142 -4.90 15.42 -10.81
C PHE A 142 -5.78 15.30 -12.05
N ASP A 143 -5.85 16.32 -12.89
CA ASP A 143 -6.42 16.26 -14.23
C ASP A 143 -5.67 15.24 -15.07
N ALA A 144 -4.34 15.28 -15.08
CA ALA A 144 -3.54 14.29 -15.78
C ALA A 144 -3.79 12.86 -15.26
N LYS A 145 -3.89 12.68 -13.93
CA LYS A 145 -4.26 11.37 -13.35
C LYS A 145 -5.63 10.90 -13.84
N ASP A 146 -6.66 11.76 -13.85
CA ASP A 146 -7.99 11.35 -14.30
C ASP A 146 -8.05 10.98 -15.77
N ILE A 147 -7.35 11.75 -16.62
CA ILE A 147 -7.29 11.42 -18.03
C ILE A 147 -6.56 10.08 -18.20
N ILE A 148 -5.46 9.84 -17.47
CA ILE A 148 -4.79 8.53 -17.47
C ILE A 148 -5.74 7.41 -17.01
N ASP A 149 -6.47 7.61 -15.91
CA ASP A 149 -7.37 6.60 -15.35
C ASP A 149 -8.56 6.28 -16.28
N LYS A 150 -8.98 7.22 -17.13
CA LYS A 150 -10.04 7.01 -18.13
C LYS A 150 -9.51 6.45 -19.45
N GLU A 151 -8.32 6.86 -19.85
CA GLU A 151 -7.79 6.62 -21.19
C GLU A 151 -6.70 5.54 -21.24
N TYR A 152 -6.38 4.87 -20.12
CA TYR A 152 -5.28 3.91 -20.11
C TYR A 152 -5.46 2.74 -21.05
N SER A 153 -6.68 2.25 -21.24
CA SER A 153 -6.99 1.16 -22.19
C SER A 153 -6.98 1.64 -23.64
N ASN A 154 -7.14 2.95 -23.87
CA ASN A 154 -7.17 3.50 -25.22
C ASN A 154 -5.74 3.51 -25.78
N LYS A 155 -5.62 3.27 -27.10
CA LYS A 155 -4.33 3.27 -27.83
C LYS A 155 -3.70 4.67 -27.95
N LEU A 156 -4.02 5.58 -27.04
CA LEU A 156 -3.48 6.93 -26.99
C LEU A 156 -1.96 6.89 -26.85
N THR A 157 -1.31 7.72 -27.65
CA THR A 157 0.10 8.01 -27.48
C THR A 157 0.28 8.96 -26.30
N SER A 158 1.52 9.06 -25.80
CA SER A 158 1.85 10.08 -24.80
C SER A 158 1.64 11.50 -25.31
N ILE A 159 1.64 11.71 -26.63
CA ILE A 159 1.38 13.02 -27.25
C ILE A 159 -0.11 13.35 -27.18
N ASP A 160 -0.99 12.40 -27.54
CA ASP A 160 -2.44 12.58 -27.47
C ASP A 160 -2.89 12.89 -26.04
N LEU A 161 -2.32 12.15 -25.07
CA LEU A 161 -2.58 12.37 -23.66
C LEU A 161 -2.08 13.74 -23.18
N VAL A 162 -0.88 14.15 -23.60
CA VAL A 162 -0.34 15.46 -23.25
C VAL A 162 -1.17 16.58 -23.87
N ASN A 163 -1.67 16.43 -25.10
CA ASN A 163 -2.56 17.40 -25.73
C ASN A 163 -3.89 17.52 -24.97
N LEU A 164 -4.52 16.40 -24.60
CA LEU A 164 -5.74 16.38 -23.78
C LEU A 164 -5.57 17.10 -22.43
N ILE A 165 -4.38 16.99 -21.82
CA ILE A 165 -4.07 17.69 -20.58
C ILE A 165 -3.76 19.18 -20.84
N ASN A 166 -3.03 19.49 -21.92
CA ASN A 166 -2.59 20.84 -22.27
C ASN A 166 -3.72 21.72 -22.83
N ASP A 167 -4.79 21.15 -23.38
CA ASP A 167 -5.99 21.89 -23.84
C ASP A 167 -6.65 22.67 -22.69
N ARG A 168 -6.29 22.38 -21.44
CA ARG A 168 -6.67 23.13 -20.23
C ARG A 168 -5.69 24.28 -19.85
N GLY A 169 -4.70 24.58 -20.69
CA GLY A 169 -3.89 25.80 -20.61
C GLY A 169 -2.52 25.71 -19.91
N TYR A 170 -1.97 24.51 -19.67
CA TYR A 170 -0.69 24.33 -18.93
C TYR A 170 0.25 23.31 -19.58
N ASN A 171 1.57 23.46 -19.41
CA ASN A 171 2.56 22.43 -19.81
C ASN A 171 2.63 21.32 -18.76
N ALA A 172 1.66 20.41 -18.79
CA ALA A 172 1.51 19.36 -17.79
C ALA A 172 2.70 18.40 -17.74
N GLN A 173 3.37 18.16 -18.87
CA GLN A 173 4.53 17.28 -18.90
C GLN A 173 5.71 17.82 -18.08
N ALA A 174 6.03 19.11 -18.23
CA ALA A 174 7.10 19.75 -17.47
C ALA A 174 6.76 19.78 -15.98
N LEU A 175 5.51 20.11 -15.65
CA LEU A 175 5.04 20.16 -14.26
C LEU A 175 5.09 18.79 -13.59
N ILE A 176 4.50 17.75 -14.21
CA ILE A 176 4.50 16.39 -13.68
C ILE A 176 5.93 15.87 -13.50
N LYS A 177 6.82 16.12 -14.46
CA LYS A 177 8.22 15.73 -14.34
C LYS A 177 8.93 16.45 -13.20
N ASN A 178 8.66 17.75 -13.01
CA ASN A 178 9.27 18.54 -11.95
C ASN A 178 8.76 18.14 -10.55
N LYS A 179 7.43 17.99 -10.39
CA LYS A 179 6.78 17.76 -9.10
C LYS A 179 6.75 16.29 -8.69
N ILE A 180 6.49 15.38 -9.64
CA ILE A 180 6.29 13.93 -9.39
C ILE A 180 7.55 13.13 -9.75
N GLY A 181 8.45 13.67 -10.57
CA GLY A 181 9.67 12.98 -11.01
C GLY A 181 9.43 11.89 -12.07
N LEU A 182 8.18 11.73 -12.54
CA LEU A 182 7.80 10.77 -13.57
C LEU A 182 7.36 11.48 -14.84
N SER A 183 7.44 10.79 -15.98
CA SER A 183 6.83 11.28 -17.23
C SER A 183 5.38 10.80 -17.32
N VAL A 184 4.56 11.55 -18.06
CA VAL A 184 3.18 11.15 -18.42
C VAL A 184 3.14 9.74 -19.03
N LYS A 185 4.12 9.43 -19.90
CA LYS A 185 4.30 8.08 -20.48
C LYS A 185 4.50 7.00 -19.41
N ASN A 186 5.34 7.28 -18.41
CA ASN A 186 5.62 6.31 -17.35
C ASN A 186 4.40 6.13 -16.46
N LEU A 187 3.68 7.20 -16.11
CA LEU A 187 2.43 7.11 -15.36
C LEU A 187 1.40 6.24 -16.09
N MET A 188 1.22 6.46 -17.40
CA MET A 188 0.34 5.65 -18.23
C MET A 188 0.77 4.17 -18.27
N THR A 189 2.07 3.92 -18.43
CA THR A 189 2.62 2.55 -18.46
C THR A 189 2.41 1.85 -17.12
N SER A 190 2.62 2.55 -16.01
CA SER A 190 2.38 2.04 -14.66
C SER A 190 0.90 1.74 -14.42
N LYS A 191 -0.01 2.61 -14.87
CA LYS A 191 -1.46 2.36 -14.80
C LYS A 191 -1.86 1.12 -15.59
N ARG A 192 -1.44 1.01 -16.86
CA ARG A 192 -1.70 -0.19 -17.69
C ARG A 192 -1.18 -1.45 -17.01
N LEU A 193 0.03 -1.42 -16.44
CA LEU A 193 0.60 -2.57 -15.74
C LEU A 193 -0.21 -2.95 -14.49
N GLN A 194 -0.67 -1.97 -13.69
CA GLN A 194 -1.53 -2.27 -12.55
C GLN A 194 -2.85 -2.91 -12.97
N GLU A 195 -3.53 -2.35 -13.96
CA GLU A 195 -4.78 -2.93 -14.46
C GLU A 195 -4.55 -4.30 -15.12
N SER A 196 -3.39 -4.51 -15.76
CA SER A 196 -2.97 -5.84 -16.23
C SER A 196 -2.87 -6.85 -15.12
N LEU A 197 -2.26 -6.48 -13.98
CA LEU A 197 -2.14 -7.38 -12.84
C LEU A 197 -3.52 -7.75 -12.30
N LYS A 198 -4.46 -6.80 -12.23
CA LYS A 198 -5.84 -7.04 -11.78
C LYS A 198 -6.60 -7.97 -12.71
N GLU A 199 -6.61 -7.69 -14.02
CA GLU A 199 -7.29 -8.53 -15.01
C GLU A 199 -6.72 -9.96 -15.02
N VAL A 200 -5.39 -10.10 -14.90
CA VAL A 200 -4.75 -11.41 -14.86
C VAL A 200 -5.05 -12.15 -13.55
N ALA A 201 -5.10 -11.44 -12.42
CA ALA A 201 -5.35 -11.98 -11.09
C ALA A 201 -6.80 -12.42 -10.88
N PHE A 202 -7.77 -11.59 -11.25
CA PHE A 202 -9.15 -11.67 -10.75
C PHE A 202 -10.18 -12.01 -11.83
N THR A 203 -9.73 -12.27 -13.06
CA THR A 203 -10.63 -12.65 -14.15
C THR A 203 -10.19 -13.95 -14.83
N ASN A 204 -11.17 -14.62 -15.42
CA ASN A 204 -10.94 -15.81 -16.24
C ASN A 204 -10.67 -15.49 -17.71
N LYS A 205 -10.59 -14.20 -18.09
CA LYS A 205 -10.28 -13.79 -19.46
C LYS A 205 -8.97 -14.40 -19.92
N ASN A 206 -8.87 -14.74 -21.19
CA ASN A 206 -7.63 -15.26 -21.73
C ASN A 206 -6.58 -14.12 -21.87
N ILE A 207 -5.29 -14.46 -21.90
CA ILE A 207 -4.21 -13.46 -21.90
C ILE A 207 -4.24 -12.56 -23.16
N GLN A 208 -4.76 -13.05 -24.27
CA GLN A 208 -4.88 -12.27 -25.52
C GLN A 208 -6.00 -11.23 -25.42
N GLU A 209 -7.15 -11.63 -24.87
CA GLU A 209 -8.28 -10.73 -24.57
C GLU A 209 -7.85 -9.62 -23.62
N ILE A 210 -7.18 -9.96 -22.51
CA ILE A 210 -6.64 -8.96 -21.56
C ILE A 210 -5.67 -7.99 -22.25
N SER A 211 -4.78 -8.51 -23.11
CA SER A 211 -3.85 -7.67 -23.86
C SER A 211 -4.59 -6.67 -24.76
N TYR A 212 -5.66 -7.12 -25.43
CA TYR A 212 -6.46 -6.29 -26.33
C TYR A 212 -7.24 -5.22 -25.55
N ASP A 213 -7.92 -5.59 -24.47
CA ASP A 213 -8.70 -4.69 -23.61
C ASP A 213 -7.86 -3.57 -23.00
N LEU A 214 -6.57 -3.85 -22.73
CA LEU A 214 -5.63 -2.89 -22.14
C LEU A 214 -4.90 -2.03 -23.18
N GLY A 215 -5.27 -2.14 -24.45
CA GLY A 215 -4.74 -1.31 -25.53
C GLY A 215 -3.32 -1.67 -25.98
N TYR A 216 -2.82 -2.87 -25.65
CA TYR A 216 -1.55 -3.33 -26.18
C TYR A 216 -1.68 -3.66 -27.68
N LYS A 217 -0.59 -3.45 -28.43
CA LYS A 217 -0.57 -3.69 -29.88
C LYS A 217 -0.78 -5.17 -30.21
N ASP A 218 -0.15 -6.04 -29.44
CA ASP A 218 -0.19 -7.48 -29.58
C ASP A 218 0.13 -8.16 -28.23
N ASP A 219 -0.27 -9.42 -28.12
CA ASP A 219 -0.12 -10.28 -26.94
C ASP A 219 1.36 -10.59 -26.64
N ALA A 220 2.20 -10.73 -27.66
CA ALA A 220 3.64 -10.94 -27.49
C ALA A 220 4.31 -9.74 -26.80
N TYR A 221 3.95 -8.51 -27.19
CA TYR A 221 4.43 -7.28 -26.60
C TYR A 221 3.95 -7.15 -25.15
N PHE A 222 2.67 -7.42 -24.89
CA PHE A 222 2.13 -7.47 -23.52
C PHE A 222 2.90 -8.45 -22.64
N ASN A 223 3.07 -9.71 -23.09
CA ASN A 223 3.81 -10.73 -22.35
C ASN A 223 5.23 -10.28 -22.01
N ARG A 224 5.94 -9.66 -22.96
CA ARG A 224 7.31 -9.16 -22.76
C ARG A 224 7.36 -8.02 -21.75
N VAL A 225 6.44 -7.05 -21.84
CA VAL A 225 6.36 -5.93 -20.90
C VAL A 225 6.02 -6.43 -19.50
N PHE A 226 5.00 -7.28 -19.37
CA PHE A 226 4.57 -7.85 -18.10
C PHE A 226 5.71 -8.65 -17.45
N LYS A 227 6.34 -9.57 -18.20
CA LYS A 227 7.47 -10.36 -17.69
C LYS A 227 8.66 -9.51 -17.30
N LYS A 228 8.98 -8.46 -18.08
CA LYS A 228 10.06 -7.54 -17.73
C LYS A 228 9.77 -6.78 -16.44
N SER A 229 8.53 -6.37 -16.22
CA SER A 229 8.15 -5.58 -15.04
C SER A 229 7.94 -6.43 -13.77
N ILE A 230 7.41 -7.65 -13.91
CA ILE A 230 6.97 -8.50 -12.78
C ILE A 230 7.92 -9.70 -12.55
N GLY A 231 8.75 -10.04 -13.53
CA GLY A 231 9.69 -11.17 -13.48
C GLY A 231 9.09 -12.51 -13.93
N GLN A 232 7.77 -12.59 -14.14
CA GLN A 232 7.05 -13.79 -14.56
C GLN A 232 6.02 -13.47 -15.66
N THR A 233 5.64 -14.45 -16.47
CA THR A 233 4.61 -14.23 -17.50
C THR A 233 3.22 -14.02 -16.87
N PRO A 234 2.27 -13.38 -17.57
CA PRO A 234 0.88 -13.29 -17.11
C PRO A 234 0.28 -14.64 -16.70
N LYS A 235 0.53 -15.69 -17.49
CA LYS A 235 0.05 -17.04 -17.18
C LYS A 235 0.64 -17.59 -15.88
N GLN A 236 1.95 -17.44 -15.68
CA GLN A 236 2.63 -17.84 -14.44
C GLN A 236 2.12 -17.03 -13.24
N PHE A 237 1.93 -15.72 -13.43
CA PHE A 237 1.39 -14.85 -12.40
C PHE A 237 -0.01 -15.31 -11.96
N ARG A 238 -0.94 -15.56 -12.90
CA ARG A 238 -2.27 -16.09 -12.59
C ARG A 238 -2.21 -17.41 -11.82
N GLN A 239 -1.39 -18.36 -12.27
CA GLN A 239 -1.26 -19.66 -11.60
C GLN A 239 -0.72 -19.54 -10.17
N ASN A 240 0.08 -18.52 -9.89
CA ASN A 240 0.64 -18.26 -8.55
C ASN A 240 -0.28 -17.39 -7.68
N PHE A 241 -1.23 -16.68 -8.29
CA PHE A 241 -2.13 -15.76 -7.62
C PHE A 241 -3.43 -16.49 -7.27
N ASP A 242 -3.40 -17.15 -6.12
CA ASP A 242 -4.57 -17.81 -5.56
C ASP A 242 -5.41 -16.78 -4.78
N PHE A 243 -6.48 -16.29 -5.41
CA PHE A 243 -7.42 -15.36 -4.77
C PHE A 243 -8.72 -16.04 -4.32
N GLU A 244 -9.00 -17.23 -4.85
CA GLU A 244 -10.19 -18.02 -4.51
C GLU A 244 -9.92 -18.99 -3.35
N ASN A 245 -8.72 -19.55 -3.23
CA ASN A 245 -8.37 -20.41 -2.10
C ASN A 245 -7.48 -19.69 -1.08
N ARG A 246 -7.53 -20.18 0.16
CA ARG A 246 -6.68 -19.74 1.27
C ARG A 246 -5.23 -19.85 0.83
N ASP A 247 -4.49 -18.73 0.80
CA ASP A 247 -3.06 -18.74 0.51
C ASP A 247 -2.29 -19.34 1.70
N LEU A 248 -2.34 -20.68 1.82
CA LEU A 248 -1.74 -21.46 2.90
C LEU A 248 -0.24 -21.20 2.94
N PHE A 249 0.43 -21.15 1.79
CA PHE A 249 1.87 -20.85 1.75
C PHE A 249 2.21 -19.55 2.47
N SER A 250 1.47 -18.46 2.18
CA SER A 250 1.74 -17.15 2.79
C SER A 250 1.36 -17.15 4.28
N GLN A 251 0.34 -17.90 4.69
CA GLN A 251 0.01 -18.09 6.11
C GLN A 251 1.12 -18.83 6.84
N ASP A 252 1.50 -20.01 6.33
CA ASP A 252 2.49 -20.90 6.92
C ASP A 252 3.84 -20.19 7.09
N ILE A 253 4.31 -19.46 6.07
CA ILE A 253 5.60 -18.76 6.18
C ILE A 253 5.55 -17.61 7.19
N LEU A 254 4.44 -16.86 7.26
CA LEU A 254 4.28 -15.79 8.24
C LEU A 254 4.17 -16.33 9.66
N GLU A 255 3.47 -17.45 9.85
CA GLU A 255 3.38 -18.14 11.15
C GLU A 255 4.75 -18.66 11.60
N LEU A 256 5.51 -19.28 10.71
CA LEU A 256 6.89 -19.71 10.99
C LEU A 256 7.79 -18.53 11.39
N LEU A 257 7.70 -17.41 10.66
CA LEU A 257 8.44 -16.19 11.00
C LEU A 257 8.06 -15.68 12.39
N LYS A 258 6.77 -15.54 12.68
CA LYS A 258 6.26 -15.10 13.99
C LYS A 258 6.77 -16.01 15.11
N LYS A 259 6.82 -17.32 14.87
CA LYS A 259 7.26 -18.32 15.86
C LYS A 259 8.77 -18.37 16.08
N TYR A 260 9.58 -18.21 15.04
CA TYR A 260 11.02 -18.52 15.10
C TYR A 260 11.97 -17.32 14.85
N HIS A 261 11.46 -16.13 14.50
CA HIS A 261 12.32 -14.98 14.15
C HIS A 261 13.33 -14.56 15.24
N THR A 262 13.06 -14.88 16.52
CA THR A 262 13.95 -14.57 17.64
C THR A 262 15.15 -15.52 17.77
N GLN A 263 15.02 -16.76 17.31
CA GLN A 263 16.04 -17.81 17.41
C GLN A 263 16.71 -18.05 16.05
N GLU A 264 15.95 -17.98 14.96
CA GLU A 264 16.38 -18.42 13.63
C GLU A 264 16.35 -17.30 12.59
N ARG A 265 17.51 -17.11 11.95
CA ARG A 265 17.70 -16.11 10.87
C ARG A 265 18.11 -16.71 9.54
N SER A 266 18.38 -18.02 9.52
CA SER A 266 18.90 -18.69 8.32
C SER A 266 17.76 -18.96 7.35
N LEU A 267 18.00 -18.73 6.05
CA LEU A 267 17.02 -19.08 5.01
C LEU A 267 16.86 -20.61 4.92
N GLU A 268 17.90 -21.36 5.27
CA GLU A 268 17.92 -22.83 5.33
C GLU A 268 16.86 -23.36 6.29
N PHE A 269 16.78 -22.80 7.51
CA PHE A 269 15.80 -23.21 8.52
C PHE A 269 14.37 -23.10 7.98
N TYR A 270 13.98 -21.92 7.51
CA TYR A 270 12.62 -21.71 7.00
C TYR A 270 12.34 -22.54 5.73
N ALA A 271 13.35 -22.81 4.90
CA ALA A 271 13.20 -23.68 3.74
C ALA A 271 12.90 -25.12 4.15
N ASN A 272 13.62 -25.63 5.14
CA ASN A 272 13.41 -26.97 5.70
C ASN A 272 12.04 -27.10 6.37
N GLU A 273 11.64 -26.13 7.20
CA GLU A 273 10.32 -26.12 7.84
C GLU A 273 9.17 -26.07 6.82
N MET A 274 9.39 -25.39 5.68
CA MET A 274 8.42 -25.34 4.58
C MET A 274 8.50 -26.55 3.63
N ASN A 275 9.39 -27.52 3.88
CA ASN A 275 9.67 -28.65 2.98
C ASN A 275 10.01 -28.21 1.54
N LEU A 276 10.83 -27.16 1.41
CA LEU A 276 11.26 -26.58 0.14
C LEU A 276 12.79 -26.43 0.11
N SER A 277 13.37 -26.44 -1.09
CA SER A 277 14.74 -25.92 -1.23
C SER A 277 14.77 -24.41 -1.00
N ILE A 278 15.90 -23.86 -0.54
CA ILE A 278 16.06 -22.39 -0.38
C ILE A 278 15.66 -21.63 -1.65
N LYS A 279 16.04 -22.15 -2.82
CA LYS A 279 15.72 -21.54 -4.11
C LYS A 279 14.23 -21.53 -4.37
N ALA A 280 13.54 -22.65 -4.11
CA ALA A 280 12.10 -22.74 -4.27
C ALA A 280 11.36 -21.80 -3.30
N LEU A 281 11.73 -21.81 -2.02
CA LEU A 281 11.17 -20.89 -1.02
C LEU A 281 11.40 -19.43 -1.43
N SER A 282 12.63 -19.06 -1.78
CA SER A 282 12.98 -17.70 -2.19
C SER A 282 12.18 -17.23 -3.41
N ASN A 283 12.00 -18.12 -4.39
CA ASN A 283 11.18 -17.82 -5.57
C ASN A 283 9.71 -17.66 -5.22
N LYS A 284 9.15 -18.55 -4.37
CA LYS A 284 7.75 -18.45 -3.92
C LYS A 284 7.51 -17.19 -3.09
N VAL A 285 8.39 -16.86 -2.14
CA VAL A 285 8.30 -15.62 -1.35
C VAL A 285 8.37 -14.40 -2.27
N ARG A 286 9.28 -14.38 -3.25
CA ARG A 286 9.36 -13.27 -4.21
C ARG A 286 8.10 -13.17 -5.08
N ALA A 287 7.56 -14.30 -5.54
CA ALA A 287 6.39 -14.35 -6.40
C ALA A 287 5.09 -13.95 -5.67
N LYS A 288 4.89 -14.42 -4.43
CA LYS A 288 3.65 -14.21 -3.66
C LYS A 288 3.69 -12.96 -2.79
N MET A 289 4.84 -12.62 -2.22
CA MET A 289 5.00 -11.54 -1.23
C MET A 289 5.76 -10.33 -1.75
N ASN A 290 6.19 -10.34 -3.02
CA ASN A 290 6.92 -9.24 -3.66
C ASN A 290 8.10 -8.69 -2.82
N THR A 291 8.78 -9.59 -2.10
CA THR A 291 9.86 -9.25 -1.18
C THR A 291 10.83 -10.44 -1.05
N SER A 292 11.88 -10.29 -0.25
CA SER A 292 12.79 -11.41 0.09
C SER A 292 12.47 -11.97 1.47
N LEU A 293 12.77 -13.26 1.67
CA LEU A 293 12.61 -13.90 2.98
C LEU A 293 13.42 -13.20 4.07
N GLY A 294 14.66 -12.79 3.76
CA GLY A 294 15.49 -12.03 4.69
C GLY A 294 14.88 -10.66 5.06
N GLN A 295 14.16 -10.01 4.14
CA GLN A 295 13.40 -8.80 4.46
C GLN A 295 12.27 -9.11 5.45
N LEU A 296 11.52 -10.18 5.22
CA LEU A 296 10.41 -10.60 6.09
C LEU A 296 10.88 -10.91 7.51
N ILE A 297 12.00 -11.63 7.67
CA ILE A 297 12.61 -11.90 9.00
C ILE A 297 12.92 -10.59 9.73
N ARG A 298 13.55 -9.63 9.05
CA ARG A 298 13.90 -8.33 9.63
C ARG A 298 12.66 -7.51 9.99
N LEU A 299 11.60 -7.59 9.18
CA LEU A 299 10.33 -6.94 9.45
C LEU A 299 9.65 -7.53 10.68
N GLU A 300 9.69 -8.84 10.88
CA GLU A 300 9.14 -9.46 12.07
C GLU A 300 9.93 -9.08 13.34
N LEU A 301 11.27 -9.06 13.25
CA LEU A 301 12.13 -8.59 14.35
C LEU A 301 11.85 -7.15 14.77
N ILE A 302 11.70 -6.23 13.82
CA ILE A 302 11.39 -4.83 14.16
C ILE A 302 9.97 -4.71 14.73
N ASN A 303 9.03 -5.54 14.29
CA ASN A 303 7.67 -5.55 14.82
C ASN A 303 7.65 -5.98 16.29
N SER A 304 8.31 -7.11 16.61
CA SER A 304 8.47 -7.60 17.98
C SER A 304 9.23 -6.61 18.86
N ALA A 305 10.30 -6.01 18.35
CA ALA A 305 11.04 -4.97 19.05
C ALA A 305 10.15 -3.79 19.46
N LYS A 306 9.34 -3.30 18.52
CA LYS A 306 8.40 -2.21 18.81
C LYS A 306 7.44 -2.61 19.92
N LEU A 307 6.83 -3.79 19.85
CA LEU A 307 5.91 -4.28 20.89
C LEU A 307 6.57 -4.34 22.27
N MET A 308 7.76 -4.93 22.36
CA MET A 308 8.49 -5.03 23.63
C MET A 308 8.87 -3.65 24.20
N ILE A 309 9.22 -2.67 23.36
CA ILE A 309 9.46 -1.28 23.81
C ILE A 309 8.18 -0.67 24.37
N LEU A 310 7.04 -0.91 23.70
CA LEU A 310 5.73 -0.40 24.13
C LEU A 310 5.28 -1.00 25.46
N GLU A 311 5.62 -2.26 25.72
CA GLU A 311 5.43 -2.94 27.02
C GLU A 311 6.39 -2.44 28.10
N GLY A 312 7.28 -1.49 27.79
CA GLY A 312 8.18 -0.87 28.73
C GLY A 312 9.49 -1.62 28.96
N GLN A 313 9.75 -2.69 28.21
CA GLN A 313 11.01 -3.45 28.34
C GLN A 313 12.24 -2.59 28.04
N SER A 314 13.37 -2.92 28.66
CA SER A 314 14.63 -2.22 28.45
C SER A 314 15.30 -2.63 27.14
N VAL A 315 16.03 -1.71 26.50
CA VAL A 315 16.79 -1.98 25.26
C VAL A 315 17.72 -3.20 25.41
N VAL A 316 18.32 -3.38 26.60
CA VAL A 316 19.19 -4.51 26.90
C VAL A 316 18.40 -5.83 26.91
N SER A 317 17.23 -5.85 27.55
CA SER A 317 16.35 -7.03 27.57
C SER A 317 15.89 -7.42 26.17
N ILE A 318 15.43 -6.43 25.41
CA ILE A 318 14.90 -6.62 24.05
C ILE A 318 16.00 -7.14 23.12
N SER A 319 17.20 -6.54 23.17
CA SER A 319 18.36 -7.03 22.41
C SER A 319 18.60 -8.51 22.65
N ARG A 320 18.60 -8.95 23.91
CA ARG A 320 18.83 -10.35 24.28
C ARG A 320 17.69 -11.26 23.77
N GLN A 321 16.44 -10.87 23.98
CA GLN A 321 15.28 -11.67 23.56
C GLN A 321 15.18 -11.83 22.04
N LEU A 322 15.55 -10.80 21.29
CA LEU A 322 15.53 -10.83 19.82
C LEU A 322 16.81 -11.44 19.22
N GLY A 323 17.70 -12.01 20.04
CA GLY A 323 18.90 -12.71 19.61
C GLY A 323 20.02 -11.80 19.06
N PHE A 324 20.11 -10.54 19.51
CA PHE A 324 21.24 -9.66 19.22
C PHE A 324 22.32 -9.84 20.29
N GLU A 325 23.56 -10.07 19.86
CA GLU A 325 24.72 -10.23 20.76
C GLU A 325 24.96 -8.98 21.62
N GLU A 326 24.78 -7.79 21.02
CA GLU A 326 25.02 -6.51 21.69
C GLU A 326 23.83 -5.53 21.57
N PRO A 327 23.46 -4.85 22.66
CA PRO A 327 22.40 -3.83 22.65
C PRO A 327 22.63 -2.69 21.64
N ASN A 328 23.90 -2.38 21.35
CA ASN A 328 24.25 -1.36 20.37
C ASN A 328 23.93 -1.81 18.93
N HIS A 329 24.13 -3.10 18.62
CA HIS A 329 23.76 -3.65 17.32
C HIS A 329 22.23 -3.62 17.14
N PHE A 330 21.47 -4.03 18.16
CA PHE A 330 20.01 -3.89 18.16
C PHE A 330 19.58 -2.43 17.95
N SER A 331 20.18 -1.48 18.66
CA SER A 331 19.82 -0.07 18.56
C SER A 331 20.06 0.50 17.15
N ARG A 332 21.16 0.12 16.49
CA ARG A 332 21.44 0.49 15.10
C ARG A 332 20.46 -0.15 14.12
N PHE A 333 20.18 -1.45 14.30
CA PHE A 333 19.17 -2.17 13.53
C PHE A 333 17.80 -1.48 13.64
N PHE A 334 17.36 -1.20 14.87
CA PHE A 334 16.09 -0.56 15.14
C PHE A 334 16.02 0.82 14.45
N LYS A 335 17.06 1.65 14.60
CA LYS A 335 17.14 2.96 13.95
C LYS A 335 17.09 2.88 12.42
N HIS A 336 17.74 1.89 11.83
CA HIS A 336 17.73 1.72 10.38
C HIS A 336 16.31 1.50 9.82
N TYR A 337 15.54 0.62 10.48
CA TYR A 337 14.21 0.21 10.04
C TYR A 337 13.08 1.14 10.51
N SER A 338 13.20 1.77 11.68
CA SER A 338 12.18 2.65 12.24
C SER A 338 12.46 4.16 12.06
N LYS A 339 13.65 4.51 11.55
CA LYS A 339 14.17 5.89 11.41
C LYS A 339 14.45 6.64 12.71
N VAL A 340 14.10 6.08 13.87
CA VAL A 340 14.33 6.65 15.21
C VAL A 340 15.02 5.64 16.12
N THR A 341 15.67 6.09 17.19
CA THR A 341 16.28 5.18 18.17
C THR A 341 15.20 4.50 19.03
N PRO A 342 15.49 3.35 19.69
CA PRO A 342 14.56 2.74 20.65
C PRO A 342 14.08 3.71 21.74
N SER A 343 14.99 4.54 22.25
CA SER A 343 14.68 5.54 23.29
C SER A 343 13.79 6.66 22.77
N GLU A 344 14.07 7.18 21.56
CA GLU A 344 13.21 8.17 20.89
C GLU A 344 11.83 7.60 20.59
N PHE A 345 11.76 6.34 20.14
CA PHE A 345 10.49 5.64 19.89
C PHE A 345 9.67 5.49 21.17
N LYS A 346 10.30 5.15 22.30
CA LYS A 346 9.64 5.11 23.61
C LYS A 346 9.08 6.48 23.98
N LEU A 347 9.89 7.54 23.88
CA LEU A 347 9.51 8.91 24.25
C LEU A 347 8.37 9.48 23.39
N LYS A 348 8.36 9.22 22.08
CA LYS A 348 7.29 9.65 21.17
C LYS A 348 5.90 9.19 21.62
N LYS A 349 5.76 8.02 22.27
CA LYS A 349 4.45 7.55 22.75
C LYS A 349 4.06 8.07 24.14
N TYR A 350 5.01 8.37 25.02
CA TYR A 350 4.68 8.94 26.34
C TYR A 350 4.27 10.43 26.24
N ASN A 351 4.59 11.08 25.12
CA ASN A 351 4.27 12.48 24.84
C ASN A 351 3.19 12.64 23.75
N SER A 352 2.40 11.60 23.46
CA SER A 352 1.30 11.56 22.48
C SER A 352 0.16 10.67 22.98
#